data_AF-A0A1H1BIE8-F1
#
_entry.id   AF-A0A1H1BIE8-F1
#
_cell.length_a   1.000
_cell.length_b   1.000
_cell.length_c   1.000
_cell.angle_alpha   90.00
_cell.angle_beta   90.00
_cell.angle_gamma   90.00
#
_symmetry.space_group_name_H-M   'P 1'
#
loop_
_entity.id
_entity.type
_entity.pdbx_description
1 polymer ?
#
loop_
_entity_poly.entity_id
_entity_poly.type
_entity_poly.pdbx_seq_one_letter_code
_entity_poly.pdbx_strand_id
1 'polypeptide(L)'
;MSLPHRDEWNAAPGGFRRFEQTVRVGSGDAVWQWARTDLLAWRVKTRSGFRVVPETPPTVGGRHWLEARVGPFVLREPVEVVAYVDEPDRVGYVYLALPGHPLEGEETFLITHRGDEVLFTLRSRSRPAPSAFWRLAYPAVRVVQVIVRTRYLSALRRTDPRHGHPAS
;
A
#
# COMPACT_ATOMS: atom_id res chain seq x y z
N MET A 1 10.73 14.68 -4.14
CA MET A 1 9.91 14.25 -5.30
C MET A 1 8.48 14.12 -4.82
N SER A 2 7.55 14.92 -5.36
CA SER A 2 6.12 14.80 -5.05
C SER A 2 5.59 13.47 -5.57
N LEU A 3 4.54 12.93 -4.94
CA LEU A 3 3.75 11.87 -5.55
C LEU A 3 3.25 12.35 -6.93
N PRO A 4 3.21 11.49 -7.96
CA PRO A 4 2.74 11.90 -9.28
C PRO A 4 1.34 12.50 -9.20
N HIS A 5 1.10 13.58 -9.94
CA HIS A 5 -0.20 14.25 -9.98
C HIS A 5 -1.24 13.29 -10.57
N ARG A 6 -2.53 13.50 -10.24
CA ARG A 6 -3.64 12.66 -10.71
C ARG A 6 -3.72 12.54 -12.24
N ASP A 7 -3.11 13.49 -12.96
CA ASP A 7 -3.10 13.57 -14.42
C ASP A 7 -1.98 12.73 -15.05
N GLU A 8 -0.80 12.67 -14.43
CA GLU A 8 0.29 11.76 -14.85
C GLU A 8 -0.11 10.29 -14.66
N TRP A 9 -0.89 10.02 -13.61
CA TRP A 9 -1.56 8.74 -13.40
C TRP A 9 -2.52 8.35 -14.54
N ASN A 10 -3.22 9.34 -15.12
CA ASN A 10 -4.26 9.14 -16.13
C ASN A 10 -3.71 8.83 -17.54
N ALA A 11 -2.40 8.98 -17.77
CA ALA A 11 -1.72 8.51 -18.98
C ALA A 11 -1.18 7.08 -18.80
N ALA A 12 -1.96 6.05 -19.17
CA ALA A 12 -1.47 4.66 -19.15
C ALA A 12 -1.27 4.15 -20.57
N PRO A 13 -0.03 3.93 -21.02
CA PRO A 13 0.24 3.03 -22.14
C PRO A 13 -0.46 1.69 -21.95
N GLY A 14 -0.98 1.13 -23.05
CA GLY A 14 -1.88 -0.03 -23.05
C GLY A 14 -1.37 -1.22 -22.22
N GLY A 15 -2.31 -1.90 -21.54
CA GLY A 15 -2.05 -3.16 -20.82
C GLY A 15 -1.92 -3.05 -19.30
N PHE A 16 -1.79 -1.85 -18.73
CA PHE A 16 -1.83 -1.65 -17.27
C PHE A 16 -3.26 -1.50 -16.75
N ARG A 17 -3.57 -2.21 -15.67
CA ARG A 17 -4.84 -2.04 -14.93
C ARG A 17 -4.64 -1.05 -13.80
N ARG A 18 -5.60 -0.14 -13.66
CA ARG A 18 -5.65 0.83 -12.56
C ARG A 18 -6.54 0.33 -11.44
N PHE A 19 -6.16 0.69 -10.24
CA PHE A 19 -6.98 0.57 -9.05
C PHE A 19 -6.69 1.79 -8.18
N GLU A 20 -7.75 2.41 -7.67
CA GLU A 20 -7.70 3.49 -6.69
C GLU A 20 -8.85 3.27 -5.72
N GLN A 21 -8.55 3.29 -4.43
CA GLN A 21 -9.57 3.29 -3.40
C GLN A 21 -9.13 4.13 -2.22
N THR A 22 -10.04 4.98 -1.75
CA THR A 22 -9.85 5.79 -0.55
C THR A 22 -10.82 5.34 0.52
N VAL A 23 -10.35 5.29 1.77
CA VAL A 23 -11.14 4.90 2.93
C VAL A 23 -10.86 5.87 4.07
N ARG A 24 -11.91 6.19 4.84
CA ARG A 24 -11.73 6.94 6.09
C ARG A 24 -11.00 6.06 7.11
N VAL A 25 -9.97 6.62 7.71
CA VAL A 25 -9.21 6.03 8.81
C VAL A 25 -9.83 6.45 10.14
N GLY A 26 -10.15 7.74 10.27
CA GLY A 26 -10.75 8.33 11.45
C GLY A 26 -10.68 9.85 11.38
N SER A 27 -10.56 10.51 12.52
CA SER A 27 -10.50 11.98 12.57
C SER A 27 -9.70 12.52 13.74
N GLY A 28 -9.09 13.69 13.54
CA GLY A 28 -8.27 14.42 14.50
C GLY A 28 -6.78 14.06 14.48
N ASP A 29 -5.99 14.92 15.12
CA ASP A 29 -4.52 14.85 15.14
C ASP A 29 -3.97 13.53 15.68
N ALA A 30 -4.64 12.95 16.69
CA ALA A 30 -4.23 11.67 17.26
C ALA A 30 -4.28 10.53 16.22
N VAL A 31 -5.35 10.48 15.42
CA VAL A 31 -5.49 9.49 14.34
C VAL A 31 -4.49 9.79 13.22
N TRP A 32 -4.24 11.06 12.92
CA TRP A 32 -3.25 11.47 11.93
C TRP A 32 -1.84 11.00 12.30
N GLN A 33 -1.38 11.27 13.53
CA GLN A 33 -0.05 10.87 13.98
C GLN A 33 0.11 9.34 14.03
N TRP A 34 -0.92 8.64 14.49
CA TRP A 34 -0.95 7.18 14.48
C TRP A 34 -0.85 6.62 13.05
N ALA A 35 -1.70 7.08 12.13
CA ALA A 35 -1.74 6.59 10.75
C ALA A 35 -0.43 6.89 10.02
N ARG A 36 0.17 8.08 10.25
CA ARG A 36 1.49 8.45 9.75
C ARG A 36 2.56 7.47 10.23
N THR A 37 2.62 7.23 11.53
CA THR A 37 3.61 6.34 12.15
C THR A 37 3.49 4.92 11.60
N ASP A 38 2.27 4.40 11.53
CA ASP A 38 1.99 3.06 11.04
C ASP A 38 2.31 2.90 9.54
N LEU A 39 1.99 3.91 8.73
CA LEU A 39 2.31 3.89 7.32
C LEU A 39 3.82 3.79 7.09
N LEU A 40 4.60 4.65 7.78
CA LEU A 40 6.05 4.71 7.67
C LEU A 40 6.76 3.48 8.25
N ALA A 41 6.10 2.75 9.15
CA ALA A 41 6.57 1.48 9.70
C ALA A 41 6.05 0.26 8.90
N TRP A 42 5.61 0.44 7.65
CA TRP A 42 5.08 -0.63 6.78
C TRP A 42 3.88 -1.39 7.37
N ARG A 43 3.16 -0.85 8.37
CA ARG A 43 2.09 -1.57 9.09
C ARG A 43 0.92 -1.94 8.20
N VAL A 44 0.65 -1.18 7.13
CA VAL A 44 -0.36 -1.56 6.13
C VAL A 44 -0.01 -2.92 5.49
N LYS A 45 1.26 -3.11 5.09
CA LYS A 45 1.76 -4.37 4.52
C LYS A 45 1.80 -5.47 5.58
N THR A 46 2.42 -5.20 6.74
CA THR A 46 2.67 -6.24 7.74
C THR A 46 1.40 -6.77 8.40
N ARG A 47 0.42 -5.90 8.68
CA ARG A 47 -0.92 -6.33 9.17
C ARG A 47 -1.73 -7.10 8.14
N SER A 48 -1.30 -7.10 6.87
CA SER A 48 -1.97 -7.80 5.79
C SER A 48 -1.33 -9.14 5.44
N GLY A 49 -0.35 -9.58 6.25
CA GLY A 49 0.28 -10.89 6.16
C GLY A 49 1.63 -10.90 5.43
N PHE A 50 2.20 -9.72 5.16
CA PHE A 50 3.54 -9.62 4.58
C PHE A 50 4.60 -9.44 5.67
N ARG A 51 5.80 -9.92 5.41
CA ARG A 51 7.01 -9.43 6.07
C ARG A 51 7.72 -8.46 5.13
N VAL A 52 8.32 -7.40 5.66
CA VAL A 52 9.14 -6.45 4.90
C VAL A 52 10.59 -6.64 5.31
N VAL A 53 11.49 -6.85 4.34
CA VAL A 53 12.90 -7.13 4.60
C VAL A 53 13.79 -6.28 3.67
N PRO A 54 14.70 -5.43 4.19
CA PRO A 54 14.85 -5.08 5.59
C PRO A 54 13.64 -4.30 6.12
N GLU A 55 13.36 -4.39 7.42
CA GLU A 55 12.30 -3.65 8.10
C GLU A 55 12.79 -2.23 8.44
N THR A 56 13.26 -1.51 7.42
CA THR A 56 13.63 -0.09 7.53
C THR A 56 12.51 0.77 6.95
N PRO A 57 12.36 2.02 7.41
CA PRO A 57 11.38 2.94 6.83
C PRO A 57 11.55 3.09 5.31
N PRO A 58 10.47 3.36 4.57
CA PRO A 58 10.52 3.58 3.13
C PRO A 58 11.32 4.86 2.83
N THR A 59 12.40 4.71 2.06
CA THR A 59 13.23 5.82 1.58
C THR A 59 13.38 5.72 0.07
N VAL A 60 13.47 6.85 -0.64
CA VAL A 60 13.65 6.83 -2.10
C VAL A 60 14.95 6.09 -2.45
N GLY A 61 14.87 5.14 -3.39
CA GLY A 61 15.93 4.19 -3.74
C GLY A 61 16.04 2.98 -2.80
N GLY A 62 15.27 2.95 -1.72
CA GLY A 62 15.22 1.84 -0.76
C GLY A 62 14.61 0.59 -1.39
N ARG A 63 15.34 -0.52 -1.32
CA ARG A 63 14.90 -1.82 -1.83
C ARG A 63 14.47 -2.74 -0.71
N HIS A 64 13.32 -3.36 -0.89
CA HIS A 64 12.72 -4.27 0.10
C HIS A 64 12.22 -5.54 -0.58
N TRP A 65 12.20 -6.62 0.18
CA TRP A 65 11.48 -7.84 -0.12
C TRP A 65 10.17 -7.85 0.66
N LEU A 66 9.05 -7.97 -0.05
CA LEU A 66 7.76 -8.29 0.55
C LEU A 66 7.59 -9.80 0.54
N GLU A 67 7.57 -10.42 1.71
CA GLU A 67 7.43 -11.87 1.83
C GLU A 67 6.02 -12.24 2.29
N ALA A 68 5.30 -13.06 1.53
CA ALA A 68 4.00 -13.60 1.92
C ALA A 68 4.07 -15.12 2.04
N ARG A 69 3.56 -15.67 3.14
CA ARG A 69 3.41 -17.12 3.32
C ARG A 69 2.09 -17.59 2.70
N VAL A 70 2.19 -18.52 1.75
CA VAL A 70 1.04 -19.18 1.12
C VAL A 70 1.20 -20.68 1.30
N GLY A 71 0.57 -21.22 2.35
CA GLY A 71 0.77 -22.60 2.76
C GLY A 71 2.25 -22.89 3.08
N PRO A 72 2.87 -23.93 2.49
CA PRO A 72 4.28 -24.26 2.72
C PRO A 72 5.26 -23.36 1.95
N PHE A 73 4.78 -22.47 1.07
CA PHE A 73 5.62 -21.64 0.21
C PHE A 73 5.75 -20.21 0.75
N VAL A 74 6.92 -19.60 0.50
CA VAL A 74 7.18 -18.18 0.75
C VAL A 74 7.32 -17.49 -0.60
N LEU A 75 6.35 -16.65 -0.93
CA LEU A 75 6.44 -15.74 -2.08
C LEU A 75 7.29 -14.54 -1.67
N ARG A 76 8.32 -14.22 -2.46
CA ARG A 76 9.21 -13.07 -2.24
C ARG A 76 9.08 -12.09 -3.40
N GLU A 77 8.65 -10.88 -3.10
CA GLU A 77 8.37 -9.85 -4.09
C GLU A 77 9.36 -8.69 -3.89
N PRO A 78 10.33 -8.50 -4.79
CA PRO A 78 11.28 -7.39 -4.69
C PRO A 78 10.59 -6.09 -5.12
N VAL A 79 10.79 -5.03 -4.32
CA VAL A 79 10.25 -3.70 -4.58
C VAL A 79 11.29 -2.62 -4.34
N GLU A 80 11.14 -1.48 -5.00
CA GLU A 80 11.95 -0.29 -4.78
C GLU A 80 11.06 0.93 -4.55
N VAL A 81 11.30 1.66 -3.47
CA VAL A 81 10.58 2.91 -3.19
C VAL A 81 11.12 4.01 -4.10
N VAL A 82 10.25 4.63 -4.89
CA VAL A 82 10.64 5.61 -5.93
C VAL A 82 10.13 7.02 -5.66
N ALA A 83 9.13 7.18 -4.81
CA ALA A 83 8.64 8.48 -4.38
C ALA A 83 8.21 8.44 -2.92
N TYR A 84 8.32 9.58 -2.25
CA TYR A 84 8.04 9.76 -0.83
C TYR A 84 7.54 11.18 -0.58
N VAL A 85 6.52 11.32 0.27
CA VAL A 85 6.02 12.62 0.76
C VAL A 85 5.79 12.52 2.27
N ASP A 86 6.17 13.59 2.98
CA ASP A 86 5.98 13.74 4.42
C ASP A 86 5.84 15.22 4.73
N GLU A 87 4.61 15.66 4.63
CA GLU A 87 4.17 17.05 4.79
C GLU A 87 3.14 17.11 5.93
N PRO A 88 2.83 18.32 6.46
CA PRO A 88 1.95 18.46 7.62
C PRO A 88 0.56 17.80 7.46
N ASP A 89 0.04 17.74 6.23
CA ASP A 89 -1.29 17.26 5.91
C ASP A 89 -1.30 15.99 5.01
N ARG A 90 -0.13 15.46 4.64
CA ARG A 90 -0.05 14.24 3.83
C ARG A 90 1.27 13.50 3.99
N VAL A 91 1.18 12.17 4.04
CA VAL A 91 2.35 11.28 4.14
C VAL A 91 2.13 10.04 3.30
N GLY A 92 3.16 9.59 2.61
CA GLY A 92 3.04 8.44 1.73
C GLY A 92 4.28 8.10 0.94
N TYR A 93 4.21 6.97 0.25
CA TYR A 93 5.27 6.49 -0.63
C TYR A 93 4.70 5.75 -1.82
N VAL A 94 5.51 5.68 -2.87
CA VAL A 94 5.30 4.82 -4.04
C VAL A 94 6.44 3.83 -4.09
N TYR A 95 6.13 2.57 -4.34
CA TYR A 95 7.14 1.61 -4.74
C TYR A 95 6.82 1.04 -6.12
N LEU A 96 7.88 0.60 -6.83
CA LEU A 96 7.81 -0.20 -8.04
C LEU A 96 8.02 -1.67 -7.72
N ALA A 97 7.27 -2.54 -8.39
CA ALA A 97 7.54 -3.96 -8.45
C ALA A 97 8.76 -4.22 -9.36
N LEU A 98 9.78 -4.88 -8.83
CA LEU A 98 11.01 -5.23 -9.56
C LEU A 98 10.91 -6.63 -10.21
N PRO A 99 11.82 -6.98 -11.15
CA PRO A 99 11.88 -8.33 -11.72
C PRO A 99 11.95 -9.41 -10.64
N GLY A 100 11.09 -10.42 -10.74
CA GLY A 100 10.87 -11.44 -9.71
C GLY A 100 9.51 -11.30 -9.01
N HIS A 101 8.90 -10.12 -9.06
CA HIS A 101 7.52 -9.91 -8.62
C HIS A 101 6.54 -10.56 -9.64
N PRO A 102 5.41 -11.16 -9.21
CA PRO A 102 4.37 -11.67 -10.10
C PRO A 102 3.69 -10.63 -11.00
N LEU A 103 3.94 -9.35 -10.72
CA LEU A 103 3.31 -8.21 -11.34
C LEU A 103 4.39 -7.20 -11.70
N GLU A 104 4.16 -6.46 -12.77
CA GLU A 104 4.91 -5.25 -13.07
C GLU A 104 4.03 -4.05 -12.80
N GLY A 105 4.61 -3.00 -12.22
CA GLY A 105 3.90 -1.76 -11.98
C GLY A 105 4.29 -1.10 -10.67
N GLU A 106 3.42 -0.22 -10.20
CA GLU A 106 3.64 0.61 -9.03
C GLU A 106 2.45 0.53 -8.07
N GLU A 107 2.73 0.76 -6.79
CA GLU A 107 1.71 0.90 -5.75
C GLU A 107 2.02 2.12 -4.87
N THR A 108 1.01 2.94 -4.65
CA THR A 108 1.04 4.15 -3.83
C THR A 108 0.22 3.94 -2.57
N PHE A 109 0.82 4.30 -1.44
CA PHE A 109 0.17 4.35 -0.15
C PHE A 109 0.22 5.78 0.36
N LEU A 110 -0.94 6.39 0.59
CA LEU A 110 -1.05 7.79 0.96
C LEU A 110 -2.05 7.98 2.09
N ILE A 111 -1.65 8.66 3.15
CA ILE A 111 -2.54 9.20 4.16
C ILE A 111 -2.64 10.72 3.96
N THR A 112 -3.84 11.25 3.97
CA THR A 112 -4.09 12.71 3.95
C THR A 112 -4.92 13.12 5.15
N HIS A 113 -4.60 14.26 5.74
CA HIS A 113 -5.37 14.94 6.78
C HIS A 113 -6.08 16.15 6.16
N ARG A 114 -7.40 16.08 5.99
CA ARG A 114 -8.21 17.14 5.35
C ARG A 114 -9.23 17.69 6.33
N GLY A 115 -8.96 18.86 6.89
CA GLY A 115 -9.73 19.35 8.03
C GLY A 115 -9.54 18.40 9.21
N ASP A 116 -10.62 17.88 9.78
CA ASP A 116 -10.56 16.87 10.86
C ASP A 116 -10.43 15.43 10.31
N GLU A 117 -10.53 15.21 9.00
CA GLU A 117 -10.63 13.85 8.41
C GLU A 117 -9.26 13.25 8.08
N VAL A 118 -9.02 12.01 8.51
CA VAL A 118 -7.85 11.23 8.12
C VAL A 118 -8.26 10.16 7.12
N LEU A 119 -7.69 10.21 5.91
CA LEU A 119 -8.06 9.35 4.79
C LEU A 119 -6.85 8.52 4.34
N PHE A 120 -7.05 7.23 4.08
CA PHE A 120 -6.08 6.35 3.45
C PHE A 120 -6.45 6.10 2.00
N THR A 121 -5.53 6.36 1.09
CA THR A 121 -5.66 6.10 -0.34
C THR A 121 -4.63 5.07 -0.79
N LEU A 122 -5.13 3.98 -1.35
CA LEU A 122 -4.34 2.95 -2.03
C LEU A 122 -4.54 3.11 -3.54
N ARG A 123 -3.45 3.34 -4.27
CA ARG A 123 -3.45 3.32 -5.74
C ARG A 123 -2.48 2.25 -6.22
N SER A 124 -2.84 1.54 -7.28
CA SER A 124 -1.92 0.61 -7.92
C SER A 124 -2.13 0.58 -9.42
N ARG A 125 -1.05 0.68 -10.18
CA ARG A 125 -1.07 0.51 -11.63
C ARG A 125 -0.22 -0.70 -11.94
N SER A 126 -0.84 -1.80 -12.32
CA SER A 126 -0.13 -3.07 -12.50
C SER A 126 -0.62 -3.87 -13.70
N ARG A 127 0.25 -4.73 -14.20
CA ARG A 127 -0.04 -5.78 -15.18
C ARG A 127 0.66 -7.07 -14.75
N PRO A 128 0.21 -8.26 -15.20
CA PRO A 128 0.97 -9.48 -15.01
C PRO A 128 2.40 -9.33 -15.56
N ALA A 129 3.37 -9.88 -14.84
CA ALA A 129 4.73 -9.98 -15.37
C ALA A 129 4.75 -10.81 -16.67
N PRO A 130 5.61 -10.48 -17.64
CA PRO A 130 5.65 -11.12 -18.96
C PRO A 130 6.16 -12.57 -18.91
N SER A 131 6.66 -13.03 -17.76
CA SER A 131 7.10 -14.41 -17.57
C SER A 131 5.97 -15.42 -17.78
N ALA A 132 6.22 -16.45 -18.59
CA ALA A 132 5.28 -17.53 -18.89
C ALA A 132 4.76 -18.23 -17.62
N PHE A 133 5.59 -18.36 -16.58
CA PHE A 133 5.21 -18.91 -15.29
C PHE A 133 4.12 -18.08 -14.61
N TRP A 134 4.28 -16.75 -14.57
CA TRP A 134 3.31 -15.85 -13.95
C TRP A 134 2.03 -15.68 -14.77
N ARG A 135 2.11 -15.83 -16.10
CA ARG A 135 0.92 -15.90 -16.95
C ARG A 135 0.02 -17.07 -16.58
N LEU A 136 0.59 -18.24 -16.25
CA LEU A 136 -0.16 -19.42 -15.85
C LEU A 136 -0.73 -19.28 -14.41
N ALA A 137 0.04 -18.70 -13.50
CA ALA A 137 -0.39 -18.44 -12.12
C ALA A 137 -1.32 -17.21 -11.96
N TYR A 138 -1.57 -16.47 -13.04
CA TYR A 138 -2.27 -15.18 -12.99
C TYR A 138 -3.64 -15.23 -12.31
N PRO A 139 -4.53 -16.22 -12.56
CA PRO A 139 -5.82 -16.27 -11.87
C PRO A 139 -5.68 -16.35 -10.35
N ALA A 140 -4.70 -17.11 -9.84
CA ALA A 140 -4.42 -17.21 -8.40
C ALA A 140 -3.85 -15.89 -7.85
N VAL A 141 -2.92 -15.26 -8.59
CA VAL A 141 -2.39 -13.91 -8.26
C VAL A 141 -3.54 -12.90 -8.14
N ARG A 142 -4.56 -12.99 -9.00
CA ARG A 142 -5.74 -12.12 -8.96
C ARG A 142 -6.57 -12.26 -7.71
N VAL A 143 -6.82 -13.49 -7.25
CA VAL A 143 -7.55 -13.73 -6.00
C VAL A 143 -6.76 -13.20 -4.81
N VAL A 144 -5.45 -13.47 -4.79
CA VAL A 144 -4.55 -12.93 -3.75
C VAL A 144 -4.56 -11.41 -3.74
N GLN A 145 -4.51 -10.74 -4.90
CA GLN A 145 -4.57 -9.28 -4.98
C GLN A 145 -5.85 -8.71 -4.38
N VAL A 146 -7.02 -9.32 -4.65
CA VAL A 146 -8.29 -8.84 -4.09
C VAL A 146 -8.29 -8.97 -2.56
N ILE A 147 -7.88 -10.14 -2.04
CA ILE A 147 -7.82 -10.39 -0.60
C ILE A 147 -6.85 -9.42 0.09
N VAL A 148 -5.66 -9.24 -0.50
CA VAL A 148 -4.61 -8.37 0.02
C VAL A 148 -5.06 -6.91 0.02
N ARG A 149 -5.74 -6.44 -1.03
CA ARG A 149 -6.28 -5.07 -1.08
C ARG A 149 -7.33 -4.83 0.00
N THR A 150 -8.25 -5.78 0.20
CA THR A 150 -9.23 -5.68 1.29
C THR A 150 -8.54 -5.60 2.65
N ARG A 151 -7.45 -6.36 2.84
CA ARG A 151 -6.65 -6.30 4.08
C ARG A 151 -5.91 -4.98 4.23
N TYR A 152 -5.28 -4.44 3.18
CA TYR A 152 -4.63 -3.11 3.23
C TYR A 152 -5.62 -2.02 3.62
N LEU A 153 -6.78 -2.02 2.98
CA LEU A 153 -7.84 -1.05 3.26
C LEU A 153 -8.43 -1.22 4.66
N SER A 154 -8.30 -2.40 5.26
CA SER A 154 -8.73 -2.69 6.63
C SER A 154 -7.63 -2.49 7.67
N ALA A 155 -6.35 -2.46 7.26
CA ALA A 155 -5.20 -2.40 8.16
C ALA A 155 -5.13 -1.12 9.00
N LEU A 156 -5.79 -0.06 8.52
CA LEU A 156 -5.93 1.22 9.21
C LEU A 156 -7.36 1.49 9.69
N ARG A 157 -8.33 0.61 9.41
CA ARG A 157 -9.75 0.81 9.80
C ARG A 157 -10.07 0.48 11.26
N ARG A 158 -9.07 0.10 12.06
CA ARG A 158 -9.23 -0.03 13.52
C ARG A 158 -8.45 1.07 14.20
N THR A 159 -9.14 2.14 14.56
CA THR A 159 -9.46 2.49 15.95
C THR A 159 -10.34 3.74 15.90
N ASP A 160 -11.65 3.58 16.11
CA ASP A 160 -12.50 4.68 16.54
C ASP A 160 -12.51 4.66 18.08
N PRO A 161 -11.89 5.63 18.77
CA PRO A 161 -12.03 5.74 20.22
C PRO A 161 -13.41 6.26 20.64
N ARG A 162 -14.30 6.66 19.72
CA ARG A 162 -15.55 7.36 20.06
C ARG A 162 -16.75 6.45 20.37
N HIS A 163 -16.53 5.15 20.60
CA HIS A 163 -17.56 4.23 21.09
C HIS A 163 -17.17 3.54 22.41
N GLY A 164 -16.42 4.23 23.28
CA GLY A 164 -16.34 3.94 24.71
C GLY A 164 -17.43 4.71 25.45
N HIS A 165 -18.52 4.04 25.79
CA HIS A 165 -19.64 4.55 26.57
C HIS A 165 -19.17 5.17 27.90
N PRO A 166 -19.63 6.38 28.30
CA PRO A 166 -19.53 6.80 29.69
C PRO A 166 -20.59 6.04 30.49
N ALA A 167 -20.16 5.08 31.31
CA ALA A 167 -20.98 4.57 32.40
C ALA A 167 -20.38 5.08 33.72
N SER A 168 -21.27 5.69 34.48
CA SER A 168 -21.15 6.43 35.74
C SER A 168 -20.33 5.77 36.84
#